data_AF-A0A3M1UFH1-F1
#
_entry.id   AF-A0A3M1UFH1-F1
#
_cell.length_a   1.000
_cell.length_b   1.000
_cell.length_c   1.000
_cell.angle_alpha   90.00
_cell.angle_beta   90.00
_cell.angle_gamma   90.00
#
_symmetry.space_group_name_H-M   'P 1'
#
loop_
_entity.id
_entity.type
_entity.pdbx_description
1 polymer ?
#
loop_
_entity_poly.entity_id
_entity_poly.type
_entity_poly.pdbx_seq_one_letter_code
_entity_poly.pdbx_strand_id
1 'polypeptide(L)' 'MKKKECPSCAMQVDANSKTCPICQYEFTGGFSPALKWIAIVLLIIFVLSMLF' A
#
# COMPACT_ATOMS: atom_id res chain seq x y z
N MET A 1 -16.58 -4.28 14.12
CA MET A 1 -15.22 -4.01 13.58
C MET A 1 -14.64 -5.33 13.09
N LYS A 2 -14.15 -5.42 11.86
CA LYS A 2 -13.49 -6.64 11.35
C LYS A 2 -12.03 -6.64 11.84
N LYS A 3 -11.61 -7.69 12.54
CA LYS A 3 -10.23 -7.92 12.97
C LYS A 3 -9.56 -8.92 12.03
N LYS A 4 -8.27 -8.77 11.81
CA LYS A 4 -7.41 -9.73 11.08
C LYS A 4 -6.27 -10.16 12.00
N GLU A 5 -5.76 -11.35 11.78
CA GLU A 5 -4.59 -11.83 12.50
C GLU A 5 -3.32 -11.36 11.78
N CYS A 6 -2.35 -10.86 12.52
CA CYS A 6 -1.06 -10.49 11.93
C CYS A 6 -0.30 -11.76 11.53
N PRO A 7 0.14 -11.92 10.26
CA PRO A 7 0.83 -13.14 9.81
C PRO A 7 2.23 -13.28 10.41
N SER A 8 2.79 -12.21 10.99
CA SER A 8 4.12 -12.22 11.58
C SER A 8 4.12 -12.55 13.08
N CYS A 9 3.13 -12.09 13.84
CA CYS A 9 3.11 -12.25 15.30
C CYS A 9 1.83 -12.88 15.85
N ALA A 10 0.89 -13.29 14.99
CA ALA A 10 -0.41 -13.87 15.34
C ALA A 10 -1.28 -13.00 16.27
N MET A 11 -0.95 -11.72 16.45
CA MET A 11 -1.77 -10.79 17.23
C MET A 11 -3.02 -10.40 16.45
N GLN A 12 -4.16 -10.31 17.13
CA GLN A 12 -5.36 -9.71 16.57
C GLN A 12 -5.18 -8.20 16.39
N VAL A 13 -5.29 -7.73 15.15
CA VAL A 13 -5.22 -6.31 14.78
C VAL A 13 -6.43 -5.91 13.97
N ASP A 14 -6.72 -4.61 13.90
CA ASP A 14 -7.82 -4.11 13.07
C ASP A 14 -7.55 -4.39 11.58
N ALA A 15 -8.58 -4.78 10.84
CA ALA A 15 -8.43 -5.08 9.41
C ALA A 15 -7.96 -3.86 8.61
N ASN A 16 -8.31 -2.65 9.08
CA ASN A 16 -7.93 -1.37 8.48
C ASN A 16 -6.50 -0.92 8.87
N SER A 17 -5.89 -1.54 9.88
CA SER A 17 -4.53 -1.18 10.29
C SER A 17 -3.54 -1.45 9.15
N LYS A 18 -2.80 -0.40 8.78
CA LYS A 18 -1.71 -0.45 7.78
C LYS A 18 -0.45 -1.08 8.34
N THR A 19 -0.23 -0.98 9.65
CA THR A 19 0.94 -1.53 10.33
C THR A 19 0.52 -2.21 11.61
N CYS A 20 1.16 -3.34 11.96
CA CYS A 20 0.93 -4.02 13.22
C CYS A 20 1.58 -3.23 14.36
N PRO A 21 0.86 -2.82 15.42
CA PRO A 21 1.44 -2.04 16.52
C PRO A 21 2.40 -2.85 17.41
N ILE A 22 2.42 -4.18 17.27
CA ILE A 22 3.25 -5.06 18.11
C ILE A 22 4.58 -5.37 17.45
N CYS A 23 4.56 -5.84 16.20
CA CYS A 23 5.76 -6.25 15.47
C CYS A 23 6.16 -5.30 14.35
N GLN A 24 5.43 -4.20 14.16
CA GLN A 24 5.66 -3.21 13.09
C GLN A 24 5.57 -3.80 11.67
N TYR A 25 4.93 -4.95 11.51
CA TYR A 25 4.70 -5.54 10.19
C TYR A 25 3.79 -4.64 9.36
N GLU A 26 4.29 -4.19 8.20
CA GLU A 26 3.51 -3.43 7.23
C GLU A 26 2.55 -4.36 6.50
N PHE A 27 1.27 -4.20 6.81
CA PHE A 27 0.23 -4.75 5.97
C PHE A 27 0.22 -3.91 4.69
N THR A 28 0.45 -4.57 3.55
CA THR A 28 0.29 -3.97 2.22
C THR A 28 -1.21 -3.71 1.97
N GLY A 29 -1.78 -2.81 2.76
CA GLY A 29 -3.13 -2.28 2.62
C GLY A 29 -3.10 -1.34 1.44
N GLY A 30 -3.39 -1.91 0.26
CA GLY A 30 -3.51 -1.30 -1.06
C GLY A 30 -2.97 0.13 -1.17
N PHE A 31 -1.86 0.29 -1.88
CA PHE A 31 -1.42 1.59 -2.38
C PHE A 31 -2.64 2.42 -2.79
N SER A 32 -2.76 3.63 -2.25
CA SER A 32 -3.89 4.51 -2.55
C SER A 32 -4.07 4.56 -4.06
N PRO A 33 -5.31 4.42 -4.58
CA PRO A 33 -5.54 4.44 -6.03
C PRO A 33 -4.94 5.70 -6.69
N ALA A 34 -4.90 6.82 -5.96
CA ALA A 34 -4.21 8.04 -6.34
C ALA A 34 -2.71 7.84 -6.65
N LEU A 35 -1.96 7.11 -5.81
CA LEU A 35 -0.54 6.84 -6.03
C LEU A 35 -0.31 5.98 -7.27
N LYS A 36 -1.18 5.00 -7.55
CA LYS A 36 -1.12 4.21 -8.80
C LYS A 36 -1.33 5.10 -10.03
N TRP A 37 -2.31 6.01 -9.99
CA TRP A 37 -2.56 6.93 -11.10
C TRP A 37 -1.43 7.94 -11.31
N ILE A 38 -0.85 8.48 -10.22
CA ILE A 38 0.31 9.38 -10.31
C ILE A 38 1.50 8.68 -10.97
N ALA A 39 1.80 7.44 -10.58
CA ALA A 39 2.90 6.67 -11.18
C ALA A 39 2.69 6.43 -12.68
N ILE A 40 1.45 6.14 -13.10
CA ILE A 40 1.10 5.95 -14.52
C ILE A 40 1.27 7.26 -15.31
N VAL A 41 0.76 8.37 -14.79
CA VAL A 41 0.87 9.68 -15.45
C VAL A 41 2.33 10.09 -15.63
N LEU A 42 3.16 9.92 -14.60
CA LEU A 42 4.60 10.18 -14.67
C LEU A 42 5.29 9.33 -15.74
N LEU A 43 4.95 8.04 -15.83
CA LEU A 43 5.52 7.14 -16.83
C LEU A 43 5.13 7.55 -18.25
N ILE A 44 3.87 7.92 -18.48
CA ILE A 44 3.38 8.42 -19.78
C ILE A 44 4.11 9.70 -20.18
N ILE A 45 4.23 10.67 -19.27
CA ILE A 45 4.95 11.93 -19.53
C ILE A 45 6.41 11.66 -19.88
N PHE A 46 7.07 10.76 -19.15
CA PHE A 46 8.46 10.41 -19.41
C PHE A 46 8.66 9.79 -20.79
N VAL A 47 7.78 8.87 -21.18
CA VAL A 47 7.81 8.24 -22.52
C VAL A 47 7.55 9.27 -23.62
N LEU A 48 6.56 10.16 -23.44
CA LEU A 48 6.29 11.24 -24.39
C LEU A 48 7.49 12.19 -24.53
N SER A 49 8.15 12.53 -23.43
CA SER A 49 9.34 13.38 -23.43
C SER A 49 10.58 12.72 -24.06
N MET A 50 10.65 11.39 -24.13
CA MET A 50 11.72 10.69 -24.86
C MET A 50 11.42 10.55 -26.36
N LEU A 51 10.15 10.57 -26.74
CA LEU A 51 9.69 10.41 -28.12
C LEU A 51 9.63 11.72 -28.90
N PHE A 52 9.53 12.86 -28.22
CA PHE A 52 9.41 14.20 -28.78
C PHE A 52 10.62 15.05 -28.42
#